data_AF-A0A7S4MS44-F1
#
_entry.id   AF-A0A7S4MS44-F1
#
_cell.length_a   1.000
_cell.length_b   1.000
_cell.length_c   1.000
_cell.angle_alpha   90.00
_cell.angle_beta   90.00
_cell.angle_gamma   90.00
#
_symmetry.space_group_name_H-M   'P 1'
#
loop_
_entity.id
_entity.type
_entity.pdbx_description
1 polymer ?
#
loop_
_entity_poly.entity_id
_entity_poly.type
_entity_poly.pdbx_seq_one_letter_code
_entity_poly.pdbx_strand_id
1 'polypeptide(L)'
;RWEAGLAGMEALASTPDADRTAAVEEWASAVSGMVNDQGALDAWCVERSIVSIRVKKQDGAWLNMSELRDLYRWMSMDVSGAVPDATPEEMEALSKPAYIGQPVDVSETHAIVRIALGVESLLSYLDGKEETLSQDRATVLKLAAISKHFGTLKESGL
;
A
#
# COMPACT_ATOMS: atom_id res chain seq x y z
N ARG A 1 23.69 -0.96 -5.22
CA ARG A 1 22.62 -1.55 -4.37
C ARG A 1 22.98 -1.53 -2.89
N TRP A 2 24.19 -1.96 -2.49
CA TRP A 2 24.63 -1.84 -1.09
C TRP A 2 24.91 -0.38 -0.66
N GLU A 3 25.47 0.44 -1.54
CA GLU A 3 25.79 1.86 -1.28
C GLU A 3 24.56 2.72 -0.93
N ALA A 4 23.43 2.54 -1.63
CA ALA A 4 22.19 3.24 -1.32
C ALA A 4 21.62 2.81 0.05
N GLY A 5 21.77 1.52 0.40
CA GLY A 5 21.42 1.02 1.74
C GLY A 5 22.33 1.60 2.83
N LEU A 6 23.63 1.74 2.54
CA LEU A 6 24.60 2.33 3.46
C LEU A 6 24.27 3.80 3.75
N ALA A 7 24.00 4.60 2.72
CA ALA A 7 23.64 6.01 2.87
C ALA A 7 22.40 6.19 3.76
N GLY A 8 21.38 5.34 3.59
CA GLY A 8 20.21 5.36 4.47
C GLY A 8 20.53 4.97 5.91
N MET A 9 21.37 3.95 6.12
CA MET A 9 21.80 3.55 7.47
C MET A 9 22.64 4.64 8.15
N GLU A 10 23.50 5.33 7.40
CA GLU A 10 24.29 6.46 7.89
C GLU A 10 23.40 7.65 8.27
N ALA A 11 22.37 7.96 7.46
CA ALA A 11 21.41 9.02 7.75
C ALA A 11 20.59 8.74 9.03
N LEU A 12 20.29 7.46 9.32
CA LEU A 12 19.61 7.05 10.55
C LEU A 12 20.56 6.88 11.75
N ALA A 13 21.88 6.92 11.54
CA ALA A 13 22.86 6.65 12.60
C ALA A 13 22.81 7.70 13.73
N SER A 14 22.40 8.92 13.42
CA SER A 14 22.21 10.00 14.40
C SER A 14 20.86 9.98 15.10
N THR A 15 19.89 9.22 14.60
CA THR A 15 18.55 9.15 15.19
C THR A 15 18.51 8.03 16.24
N PRO A 16 18.16 8.29 17.51
CA PRO A 16 18.07 7.26 18.53
C PRO A 16 17.12 6.11 18.16
N ASP A 17 17.48 4.88 18.52
CA ASP A 17 16.67 3.67 18.26
C ASP A 17 15.24 3.77 18.80
N ALA A 18 15.06 4.41 19.96
CA ALA A 18 13.76 4.63 20.57
C ALA A 18 12.86 5.50 19.67
N ASP A 19 13.41 6.58 19.10
CA ASP A 19 12.68 7.50 18.24
C ASP A 19 12.29 6.84 16.92
N ARG A 20 13.22 6.04 16.34
CA ARG A 20 12.92 5.25 15.12
C ARG A 20 11.83 4.22 15.38
N THR A 21 11.86 3.55 16.54
CA THR A 21 10.86 2.54 16.91
C THR A 21 9.50 3.19 17.10
N ALA A 22 9.42 4.30 17.85
CA ALA A 22 8.19 5.05 18.05
C ALA A 22 7.59 5.56 16.74
N ALA A 23 8.42 6.09 15.82
CA ALA A 23 7.97 6.54 14.51
C ALA A 23 7.41 5.40 13.66
N VAL A 24 8.05 4.23 13.67
CA VAL A 24 7.56 3.03 12.96
C VAL A 24 6.23 2.55 13.55
N GLU A 25 6.08 2.53 14.87
CA GLU A 25 4.85 2.14 15.54
C GLU A 25 3.70 3.12 15.26
N GLU A 26 3.95 4.43 15.32
CA GLU A 26 2.97 5.46 14.98
C GLU A 26 2.53 5.34 13.51
N TRP A 27 3.50 5.26 12.59
CA TRP A 27 3.23 5.10 11.17
C TRP A 27 2.41 3.83 10.89
N ALA A 28 2.83 2.70 11.45
CA ALA A 28 2.16 1.43 11.20
C ALA A 28 0.72 1.43 11.74
N SER A 29 0.50 2.06 12.90
CA SER A 29 -0.84 2.27 13.45
C SER A 29 -1.70 3.14 12.53
N ALA A 30 -1.16 4.25 12.05
CA ALA A 30 -1.85 5.16 11.14
C ALA A 30 -2.23 4.48 9.82
N VAL A 31 -1.28 3.81 9.15
CA VAL A 31 -1.53 3.11 7.89
C VAL A 31 -2.49 1.93 8.07
N SER A 32 -2.36 1.17 9.16
CA SER A 32 -3.31 0.08 9.46
C SER A 32 -4.73 0.61 9.68
N GLY A 33 -4.87 1.77 10.34
CA GLY A 33 -6.15 2.48 10.47
C GLY A 33 -6.73 2.85 9.10
N MET A 34 -5.94 3.50 8.24
CA MET A 34 -6.37 3.86 6.88
C MET A 34 -6.81 2.64 6.07
N VAL A 35 -6.08 1.53 6.17
CA VAL A 35 -6.41 0.27 5.50
C VAL A 35 -7.74 -0.27 6.03
N ASN A 36 -7.90 -0.37 7.35
CA ASN A 36 -9.09 -0.97 7.96
C ASN A 36 -10.36 -0.10 7.81
N ASP A 37 -10.20 1.21 7.62
CA ASP A 37 -11.31 2.11 7.27
C ASP A 37 -11.89 1.81 5.89
N GLN A 38 -11.13 1.12 5.01
CA GLN A 38 -11.62 0.64 3.72
C GLN A 38 -12.24 -0.75 3.90
N GLY A 39 -13.56 -0.88 3.75
CA GLY A 39 -14.27 -2.16 3.99
C GLY A 39 -13.80 -3.34 3.12
N ALA A 40 -13.12 -3.04 2.00
CA ALA A 40 -12.54 -4.03 1.09
C ALA A 40 -11.09 -4.43 1.43
N LEU A 41 -10.45 -3.78 2.40
CA LEU A 41 -9.07 -4.08 2.81
C LEU A 41 -9.01 -4.55 4.26
N ASP A 42 -7.91 -5.18 4.62
CA ASP A 42 -7.63 -5.62 6.00
C ASP A 42 -6.13 -5.61 6.26
N ALA A 43 -5.70 -4.90 7.30
CA ALA A 43 -4.33 -4.89 7.78
C ALA A 43 -4.04 -6.19 8.56
N TRP A 44 -3.74 -7.25 7.81
CA TRP A 44 -3.63 -8.61 8.31
C TRP A 44 -2.46 -8.82 9.28
N CYS A 45 -1.32 -8.21 9.01
CA CYS A 45 -0.14 -8.33 9.85
C CYS A 45 0.75 -7.08 9.75
N VAL A 46 1.37 -6.68 10.85
CA VAL A 46 2.35 -5.60 10.91
C VAL A 46 3.66 -6.16 11.48
N GLU A 47 4.73 -6.09 10.69
CA GLU A 47 6.05 -6.55 11.11
C GLU A 47 7.13 -5.62 10.56
N ARG A 48 8.06 -5.18 11.42
CA ARG A 48 9.32 -4.51 11.00
C ARG A 48 9.10 -3.42 9.94
N SER A 49 8.25 -2.45 10.24
CA SER A 49 7.90 -1.33 9.34
C SER A 49 7.19 -1.72 8.03
N ILE A 50 6.51 -2.88 8.03
CA ILE A 50 5.70 -3.36 6.91
C ILE A 50 4.28 -3.65 7.40
N VAL A 51 3.30 -3.10 6.69
CA VAL A 51 1.87 -3.43 6.83
C VAL A 51 1.49 -4.38 5.70
N SER A 52 1.16 -5.62 6.05
CA SER A 52 0.66 -6.65 5.13
C SER A 52 -0.85 -6.57 5.02
N ILE A 53 -1.37 -6.51 3.80
CA ILE A 53 -2.76 -6.18 3.51
C ILE A 53 -3.39 -7.32 2.72
N ARG A 54 -4.54 -7.80 3.19
CA ARG A 54 -5.46 -8.64 2.41
C ARG A 54 -6.46 -7.75 1.69
N VAL A 55 -6.85 -8.16 0.48
CA VAL A 55 -7.76 -7.40 -0.38
C VAL A 55 -8.96 -8.28 -0.71
N LYS A 56 -10.17 -7.80 -0.43
CA LYS A 56 -11.41 -8.52 -0.71
C LYS A 56 -11.83 -8.36 -2.16
N LYS A 57 -12.58 -9.36 -2.62
CA LYS A 57 -13.44 -9.33 -3.78
C LYS A 57 -14.80 -8.77 -3.40
N GLN A 58 -15.61 -8.44 -4.40
CA GLN A 58 -17.00 -8.02 -4.18
C GLN A 58 -17.87 -9.11 -3.52
N ASP A 59 -17.56 -10.38 -3.73
CA ASP A 59 -18.26 -11.52 -3.11
C ASP A 59 -17.83 -11.79 -1.65
N GLY A 60 -16.88 -11.01 -1.12
CA GLY A 60 -16.34 -11.13 0.24
C GLY A 60 -15.19 -12.11 0.40
N ALA A 61 -14.83 -12.89 -0.63
CA ALA A 61 -13.62 -13.71 -0.61
C ALA A 61 -12.36 -12.84 -0.75
N TRP A 62 -11.20 -13.38 -0.42
CA TRP A 62 -9.92 -12.67 -0.59
C TRP A 62 -9.34 -12.90 -1.99
N LEU A 63 -8.64 -11.90 -2.53
CA LEU A 63 -7.88 -12.05 -3.77
C LEU A 63 -6.77 -13.10 -3.59
N ASN A 64 -6.63 -13.96 -4.59
CA ASN A 64 -5.55 -14.94 -4.67
C ASN A 64 -4.30 -14.34 -5.32
N MET A 65 -3.23 -15.13 -5.41
CA MET A 65 -1.94 -14.67 -5.96
C MET A 65 -2.03 -14.20 -7.42
N SER A 66 -2.84 -14.84 -8.26
CA SER A 66 -3.00 -14.42 -9.66
C SER A 66 -3.69 -13.06 -9.74
N GLU A 67 -4.75 -12.88 -8.96
CA GLU A 67 -5.53 -11.64 -8.94
C GLU A 67 -4.73 -10.48 -8.34
N LEU A 68 -3.92 -10.72 -7.30
CA LEU A 68 -3.03 -9.71 -6.76
C LEU A 68 -1.91 -9.31 -7.72
N ARG A 69 -1.50 -10.15 -8.67
CA ARG A 69 -0.55 -9.75 -9.73
C ARG A 69 -1.19 -8.76 -10.70
N ASP A 70 -2.47 -8.93 -11.03
CA ASP A 70 -3.21 -7.96 -11.83
C ASP A 70 -3.33 -6.63 -11.09
N LEU A 71 -3.79 -6.66 -9.84
CA LEU A 71 -3.87 -5.47 -8.99
C LEU A 71 -2.52 -4.77 -8.84
N TYR A 72 -1.45 -5.52 -8.55
CA TYR A 72 -0.10 -4.98 -8.41
C TYR A 72 0.37 -4.24 -9.67
N ARG A 73 0.03 -4.76 -10.85
CA ARG A 73 0.34 -4.11 -12.12
C ARG A 73 -0.45 -2.81 -12.27
N TRP A 74 -1.76 -2.83 -12.03
CA TRP A 74 -2.62 -1.65 -12.11
C TRP A 74 -2.25 -0.56 -11.10
N MET A 75 -1.70 -0.92 -9.94
CA MET A 75 -1.17 0.06 -8.98
C MET A 75 -0.13 0.99 -9.61
N SER A 76 0.69 0.48 -10.54
CA SER A 76 1.72 1.27 -11.24
C SER A 76 1.24 2.04 -12.49
N MET A 77 -0.04 1.95 -12.84
CA MET A 77 -0.59 2.51 -14.09
C MET A 77 -1.64 3.59 -13.78
N ASP A 78 -1.89 4.50 -14.72
CA ASP A 78 -3.17 5.20 -14.77
C ASP A 78 -4.21 4.22 -15.34
N VAL A 79 -5.20 3.87 -14.53
CA VAL A 79 -6.32 2.99 -14.92
C VAL A 79 -7.67 3.69 -14.84
N SER A 80 -7.67 5.02 -14.64
CA SER A 80 -8.89 5.77 -14.36
C SER A 80 -9.85 5.75 -15.55
N GLY A 81 -9.31 5.78 -16.78
CA GLY A 81 -10.09 5.68 -18.02
C GLY A 81 -10.79 4.35 -18.25
N ALA A 82 -10.42 3.29 -17.52
CA ALA A 82 -11.07 1.98 -17.61
C ALA A 82 -12.25 1.81 -16.65
N VAL A 83 -12.49 2.79 -15.77
CA VAL A 83 -13.52 2.72 -14.72
C VAL A 83 -14.45 3.93 -14.83
N PRO A 84 -15.42 3.94 -15.77
CA PRO A 84 -16.26 5.11 -16.04
C PRO A 84 -17.18 5.49 -14.87
N ASP A 85 -17.54 4.52 -14.03
CA ASP A 85 -18.44 4.71 -12.88
C ASP A 85 -17.70 5.03 -11.57
N ALA A 86 -16.39 5.30 -11.62
CA ALA A 86 -15.62 5.71 -10.46
C ALA A 86 -16.08 7.07 -9.93
N THR A 87 -16.13 7.22 -8.61
CA THR A 87 -16.37 8.53 -7.98
C THR A 87 -15.22 9.51 -8.29
N PRO A 88 -15.39 10.83 -8.10
CA PRO A 88 -14.28 11.77 -8.31
C PRO A 88 -13.02 11.45 -7.48
N GLU A 89 -13.20 10.99 -6.24
CA GLU A 89 -12.11 10.56 -5.36
C GLU A 89 -11.43 9.28 -5.86
N GLU A 90 -12.22 8.29 -6.30
CA GLU A 90 -11.69 7.07 -6.91
C GLU A 90 -10.95 7.37 -8.21
N MET A 91 -11.49 8.26 -9.04
CA MET A 91 -10.89 8.68 -10.31
C MET A 91 -9.52 9.32 -10.07
N GLU A 92 -9.41 10.21 -9.07
CA GLU A 92 -8.13 10.79 -8.67
C GLU A 92 -7.14 9.71 -8.23
N ALA A 93 -7.56 8.78 -7.36
CA ALA A 93 -6.71 7.70 -6.88
C ALA A 93 -6.26 6.76 -8.01
N LEU A 94 -7.15 6.40 -8.93
CA LEU A 94 -6.88 5.51 -10.06
C LEU A 94 -5.95 6.14 -11.11
N SER A 95 -5.92 7.47 -11.19
CA SER A 95 -5.11 8.21 -12.18
C SER A 95 -3.62 8.29 -11.84
N LYS A 96 -3.24 8.12 -10.57
CA LYS A 96 -1.85 8.29 -10.11
C LYS A 96 -1.20 6.94 -9.87
N PRO A 97 0.04 6.70 -10.32
CA PRO A 97 0.77 5.50 -9.93
C PRO A 97 1.03 5.49 -8.42
N ALA A 98 0.96 4.31 -7.81
CA ALA A 98 1.31 4.06 -6.43
C ALA A 98 2.08 2.75 -6.33
N TYR A 99 3.17 2.74 -5.55
CA TYR A 99 4.08 1.61 -5.50
C TYR A 99 3.94 0.86 -4.18
N ILE A 100 3.72 -0.44 -4.29
CA ILE A 100 3.59 -1.36 -3.16
C ILE A 100 4.59 -2.49 -3.29
N GLY A 101 4.76 -3.27 -2.23
CA GLY A 101 5.50 -4.54 -2.28
C GLY A 101 4.83 -5.53 -3.23
N GLN A 102 5.64 -6.39 -3.84
CA GLN A 102 5.14 -7.47 -4.69
C GLN A 102 4.17 -8.37 -3.91
N PRO A 103 3.14 -8.93 -4.57
CA PRO A 103 2.26 -9.90 -3.95
C PRO A 103 3.03 -11.07 -3.36
N VAL A 104 2.59 -11.57 -2.22
CA VAL A 104 3.16 -12.75 -1.58
C VAL A 104 2.04 -13.73 -1.24
N ASP A 105 2.25 -14.98 -1.63
CA ASP A 105 1.39 -16.08 -1.23
C ASP A 105 1.72 -16.48 0.21
N VAL A 106 0.71 -16.48 1.08
CA VAL A 106 0.86 -16.76 2.52
C VAL A 106 -0.08 -17.85 2.99
N SER A 107 -1.09 -18.22 2.20
CA SER A 107 -2.03 -19.30 2.52
C SER A 107 -2.81 -19.74 1.27
N GLU A 108 -3.44 -20.90 1.34
CA GLU A 108 -4.33 -21.40 0.28
C GLU A 108 -5.59 -20.52 0.06
N THR A 109 -5.93 -19.68 1.04
CA THR A 109 -7.18 -18.90 1.04
C THR A 109 -7.02 -17.45 0.60
N HIS A 110 -5.80 -16.91 0.65
CA HIS A 110 -5.51 -15.52 0.35
C HIS A 110 -4.02 -15.30 0.12
N ALA A 111 -3.72 -14.31 -0.71
CA ALA A 111 -2.40 -13.69 -0.80
C ALA A 111 -2.44 -12.28 -0.20
N ILE A 112 -1.28 -11.65 -0.04
CA ILE A 112 -1.15 -10.30 0.52
C ILE A 112 -0.33 -9.38 -0.37
N VAL A 113 -0.59 -8.08 -0.27
CA VAL A 113 0.34 -7.01 -0.69
C VAL A 113 0.86 -6.28 0.52
N ARG A 114 1.88 -5.41 0.35
CA ARG A 114 2.57 -4.76 1.46
C ARG A 114 2.80 -3.29 1.20
N ILE A 115 2.57 -2.46 2.20
CA ILE A 115 3.11 -1.09 2.26
C ILE A 115 4.27 -1.14 3.26
N ALA A 116 5.43 -0.63 2.87
CA ALA A 116 6.63 -0.66 3.68
C ALA A 116 7.16 0.75 3.88
N LEU A 117 7.48 1.09 5.12
CA LEU A 117 8.21 2.30 5.44
C LEU A 117 9.71 2.01 5.23
N GLY A 118 10.19 2.36 4.04
CA GLY A 118 11.61 2.32 3.71
C GLY A 118 12.40 3.38 4.48
N VAL A 119 13.73 3.29 4.43
CA VAL A 119 14.61 4.21 5.18
C VAL A 119 14.40 5.68 4.78
N GLU A 120 14.28 5.97 3.48
CA GLU A 120 14.02 7.33 3.00
C GLU A 120 12.66 7.84 3.50
N SER A 121 11.62 7.02 3.42
CA SER A 121 10.29 7.37 3.93
C SER A 121 10.29 7.55 5.44
N LEU A 122 11.07 6.77 6.20
CA LEU A 122 11.22 6.92 7.64
C LEU A 122 11.92 8.24 7.99
N LEU A 123 12.96 8.63 7.24
CA LEU A 123 13.61 9.94 7.42
C LEU A 123 12.63 11.08 7.15
N SER A 124 11.90 11.03 6.03
CA SER A 124 10.85 12.01 5.73
C SER A 124 9.78 12.04 6.82
N TYR A 125 9.36 10.89 7.34
CA TYR A 125 8.36 10.80 8.41
C TYR A 125 8.87 11.44 9.71
N LEU A 126 10.15 11.26 10.05
CA LEU A 126 10.79 11.87 11.21
C LEU A 126 10.94 13.40 11.08
N ASP A 127 11.19 13.89 9.86
CA ASP A 127 11.28 15.33 9.57
C ASP A 127 9.88 16.00 9.48
N GLY A 128 8.85 15.23 9.11
CA GLY A 128 7.46 15.66 9.00
C GLY A 128 6.56 14.56 8.45
N LYS A 129 5.62 14.08 9.25
CA LYS A 129 4.81 12.88 8.94
C LYS A 129 3.75 13.08 7.87
N GLU A 130 3.32 14.32 7.65
CA GLU A 130 2.13 14.67 6.88
C GLU A 130 2.24 14.24 5.42
N GLU A 131 3.40 14.45 4.80
CA GLU A 131 3.62 14.08 3.40
C GLU A 131 3.64 12.56 3.22
N THR A 132 4.40 11.84 4.05
CA THR A 132 4.45 10.37 4.02
C THR A 132 3.06 9.77 4.23
N LEU A 133 2.31 10.22 5.25
CA LEU A 133 0.96 9.75 5.50
C LEU A 133 -0.03 10.11 4.38
N SER A 134 0.17 11.24 3.69
CA SER A 134 -0.64 11.62 2.53
C SER A 134 -0.40 10.67 1.35
N GLN A 135 0.85 10.30 1.09
CA GLN A 135 1.22 9.33 0.05
C GLN A 135 0.71 7.92 0.38
N ASP A 136 0.82 7.49 1.64
CA ASP A 136 0.27 6.22 2.11
C ASP A 136 -1.25 6.19 1.96
N ARG A 137 -1.94 7.29 2.34
CA ARG A 137 -3.39 7.42 2.14
C ARG A 137 -3.78 7.29 0.67
N ALA A 138 -3.06 7.97 -0.24
CA ALA A 138 -3.33 7.88 -1.68
C ALA A 138 -3.14 6.44 -2.20
N THR A 139 -2.11 5.73 -1.70
CA THR A 139 -1.87 4.32 -2.01
C THR A 139 -3.00 3.42 -1.54
N VAL A 140 -3.49 3.62 -0.31
CA VAL A 140 -4.61 2.87 0.27
C VAL A 140 -5.92 3.13 -0.49
N LEU A 141 -6.20 4.39 -0.84
CA LEU A 141 -7.38 4.75 -1.64
C LEU A 141 -7.35 4.09 -3.02
N LYS A 142 -6.19 4.07 -3.68
CA LYS A 142 -6.06 3.38 -4.97
C LYS A 142 -6.27 1.87 -4.85
N LEU A 143 -5.70 1.24 -3.81
CA LEU A 143 -5.92 -0.18 -3.53
C LEU A 143 -7.41 -0.49 -3.36
N ALA A 144 -8.11 0.32 -2.57
CA ALA A 144 -9.55 0.16 -2.34
C ALA A 144 -10.37 0.35 -3.63
N ALA A 145 -10.05 1.38 -4.42
CA ALA A 145 -10.72 1.64 -5.69
C ALA A 145 -10.51 0.50 -6.70
N ILE A 146 -9.28 -0.02 -6.84
CA ILE A 146 -8.99 -1.17 -7.70
C ILE A 146 -9.74 -2.41 -7.22
N SER A 147 -9.77 -2.69 -5.92
CA SER A 147 -10.52 -3.81 -5.35
C SER A 147 -12.01 -3.72 -5.67
N LYS A 148 -12.60 -2.53 -5.48
CA LYS A 148 -14.02 -2.28 -5.78
C LYS A 148 -14.34 -2.49 -7.26
N HIS A 149 -13.45 -2.05 -8.15
CA HIS A 149 -13.64 -2.08 -9.62
C HIS A 149 -12.88 -3.21 -10.30
N PHE A 150 -12.49 -4.25 -9.55
CA PHE A 150 -11.59 -5.30 -10.04
C PHE A 150 -12.13 -6.01 -11.28
N GLY A 151 -13.43 -6.35 -11.29
CA GLY A 151 -14.10 -6.98 -12.43
C GLY A 151 -14.03 -6.13 -13.69
N THR A 152 -14.41 -4.85 -13.59
CA THR A 152 -14.36 -3.88 -14.68
C THR A 152 -12.94 -3.74 -15.25
N LEU A 153 -11.93 -3.62 -14.37
CA LEU A 153 -10.54 -3.56 -14.78
C LEU A 153 -10.10 -4.85 -15.49
N LYS A 154 -10.54 -6.01 -15.01
CA LYS A 154 -10.22 -7.29 -15.65
C LYS A 154 -10.84 -7.43 -17.04
N GLU A 155 -12.07 -6.95 -17.21
CA GLU A 155 -12.80 -6.97 -18.49
C GLU A 155 -12.26 -5.94 -19.49
N SER A 156 -11.64 -4.86 -19.01
CA SER A 156 -11.03 -3.83 -19.87
C SER A 156 -9.87 -4.35 -20.72
N GLY A 157 -9.29 -5.51 -20.38
CA GLY A 157 -8.14 -6.09 -21.07
C GLY A 157 -6.82 -5.36 -20.82
N LEU A 158 -6.81 -4.38 -19.90
CA LEU A 158 -5.58 -3.77 -19.39
C LEU A 158 -4.70 -4.83 -18.78
#